data_AF-A0A2S2KSB3-F1
#
_entry.id   AF-A0A2S2KSB3-F1
#
_cell.length_a   1.000
_cell.length_b   1.000
_cell.length_c   1.000
_cell.angle_alpha   90.00
_cell.angle_beta   90.00
_cell.angle_gamma   90.00
#
_symmetry.space_group_name_H-M   'P 1'
#
loop_
_entity.id
_entity.type
_entity.pdbx_description
1 polymer ?
#
loop_
_entity_poly.entity_id
_entity_poly.type
_entity_poly.pdbx_seq_one_letter_code
_entity_poly.pdbx_strand_id
1 'polypeptide(L)'
;MSVPHFIASIKGKKRISSKIRLYLIDKEKHYFLNDGVLKNGFNPKLSISKNRDSVLSAFSKMAFLFDEIIRLRIIGYSNNSDSADLLYLLNLVPVNRKIRTFLDWKVFAPEFTRNMSRLFEVRNATVHCISLSEVNYAPKNKLSLSSTSGFNKFVKDFQKAWGVLLKIYVKEQEKLDWKKLSQL
;
A
#
# COMPACT_ATOMS: atom_id res chain seq x y z
N MET A 1 24.23 -5.22 -0.35
CA MET A 1 23.33 -6.28 -0.85
C MET A 1 22.07 -5.60 -1.36
N SER A 2 21.59 -5.93 -2.56
CA SER A 2 20.40 -5.33 -3.17
C SER A 2 19.17 -6.24 -2.98
N VAL A 3 17.97 -5.69 -3.17
CA VAL A 3 16.70 -6.44 -3.06
C VAL A 3 16.65 -7.69 -3.95
N PRO A 4 17.08 -7.67 -5.23
CA PRO A 4 17.12 -8.87 -6.06
C PRO A 4 18.00 -9.98 -5.47
N HIS A 5 19.16 -9.59 -4.91
CA HIS A 5 20.08 -10.55 -4.30
C HIS A 5 19.49 -11.15 -3.03
N PHE A 6 18.83 -10.34 -2.21
CA PHE A 6 18.09 -10.84 -1.05
C PHE A 6 17.01 -11.83 -1.46
N ILE A 7 16.16 -11.50 -2.44
CA ILE A 7 15.10 -12.39 -2.96
C ILE A 7 15.67 -13.71 -3.49
N ALA A 8 16.78 -13.67 -4.24
CA ALA A 8 17.43 -14.87 -4.72
C ALA A 8 17.93 -15.75 -3.56
N SER A 9 18.53 -15.14 -2.53
CA SER A 9 19.04 -15.85 -1.36
C SER A 9 17.93 -16.57 -0.58
N ILE A 10 16.79 -15.92 -0.34
CA ILE A 10 15.67 -16.54 0.38
C ILE A 10 14.95 -17.63 -0.43
N LYS A 11 14.89 -17.51 -1.77
CA LYS A 11 14.33 -18.59 -2.62
C LYS A 11 15.18 -19.86 -2.59
N GLY A 12 16.48 -19.74 -2.34
CA GLY A 12 17.39 -20.88 -2.19
C GLY A 12 17.42 -21.50 -0.78
N LYS A 13 16.85 -20.83 0.24
CA LYS A 13 16.85 -21.34 1.62
C LYS A 13 15.69 -22.31 1.84
N LYS A 14 15.98 -23.47 2.45
CA LYS A 14 14.94 -24.43 2.90
C LYS A 14 14.09 -23.90 4.06
N ARG A 15 14.63 -22.98 4.87
CA ARG A 15 13.97 -22.39 6.04
C ARG A 15 14.29 -20.91 6.11
N ILE A 16 13.25 -20.07 6.12
CA ILE A 16 13.36 -18.62 6.31
C ILE A 16 12.89 -18.29 7.72
N SER A 17 13.56 -17.35 8.39
CA SER A 17 13.17 -16.92 9.74
C SER A 17 11.75 -16.37 9.76
N SER A 18 10.92 -16.87 10.69
CA SER A 18 9.57 -16.35 10.93
C SER A 18 9.57 -14.96 11.57
N LYS A 19 10.73 -14.48 12.04
CA LYS A 19 10.94 -13.15 12.61
C LYS A 19 11.00 -12.04 11.56
N ILE A 20 10.90 -12.37 10.28
CA ILE A 20 10.94 -11.41 9.18
C ILE A 20 9.54 -11.28 8.57
N ARG A 21 9.05 -10.03 8.52
CA ARG A 21 7.86 -9.66 7.76
C ARG A 21 8.16 -8.46 6.89
N LEU A 22 8.13 -8.66 5.58
CA LEU A 22 8.46 -7.64 4.58
C LEU A 22 7.64 -7.80 3.32
N TYR A 23 7.08 -6.70 2.84
CA TYR A 23 6.70 -6.58 1.44
C TYR A 23 7.94 -6.18 0.63
N LEU A 24 8.16 -6.83 -0.51
CA LEU A 24 9.35 -6.63 -1.33
C LEU A 24 8.92 -6.26 -2.74
N ILE A 25 9.45 -5.15 -3.24
CA ILE A 25 9.29 -4.73 -4.64
C ILE A 25 10.65 -4.81 -5.33
N ASP A 26 10.74 -5.66 -6.36
CA ASP A 26 11.86 -5.74 -7.29
C ASP A 26 11.36 -5.49 -8.71
N LYS A 27 11.56 -4.26 -9.19
CA LYS A 27 11.00 -3.76 -10.46
C LYS A 27 9.48 -3.95 -10.47
N GLU A 28 8.97 -4.75 -11.41
CA GLU A 28 7.54 -5.04 -11.58
C GLU A 28 7.07 -6.28 -10.79
N LYS A 29 7.97 -6.95 -10.06
CA LYS A 29 7.66 -8.16 -9.29
C LYS A 29 7.58 -7.82 -7.82
N HIS A 30 6.43 -8.13 -7.22
CA HIS A 30 6.21 -7.91 -5.81
C HIS A 30 6.15 -9.25 -5.08
N TYR A 31 6.64 -9.28 -3.85
CA TYR A 31 6.62 -10.43 -2.98
C TYR A 31 6.21 -10.02 -1.58
N PHE A 32 5.73 -10.99 -0.81
CA PHE A 32 5.43 -10.80 0.59
C PHE A 32 6.03 -11.95 1.39
N LEU A 33 7.02 -11.62 2.21
CA LEU A 33 7.64 -12.54 3.16
C LEU A 33 6.95 -12.36 4.51
N ASN A 34 6.34 -13.42 5.02
CA ASN A 34 5.71 -13.42 6.34
C ASN A 34 5.73 -14.84 6.90
N ASP A 35 6.03 -14.99 8.19
CA ASP A 35 6.08 -16.27 8.90
C ASP A 35 6.93 -17.33 8.17
N GLY A 36 8.06 -16.90 7.61
CA GLY A 36 8.99 -17.77 6.89
C GLY A 36 8.53 -18.22 5.49
N VAL A 37 7.41 -17.70 4.98
CA VAL A 37 6.87 -18.03 3.65
C VAL A 37 6.95 -16.81 2.74
N LEU A 38 7.59 -16.99 1.58
CA LEU A 38 7.60 -16.00 0.50
C LEU A 38 6.43 -16.26 -0.46
N LYS A 39 5.49 -15.32 -0.53
CA LYS A 39 4.34 -15.36 -1.44
C LYS A 39 4.47 -14.29 -2.52
N ASN A 40 3.75 -14.45 -3.62
CA ASN A 40 3.58 -13.37 -4.59
C ASN A 40 2.79 -12.23 -3.97
N GLY A 41 3.24 -10.99 -4.20
CA GLY A 41 2.58 -9.77 -3.77
C GLY A 41 1.52 -9.30 -4.77
N PHE A 42 0.97 -8.11 -4.53
CA PHE A 42 0.06 -7.46 -5.48
C PHE A 42 0.71 -7.15 -6.83
N ASN A 43 -0.12 -7.05 -7.87
CA ASN A 43 0.32 -6.59 -9.18
C ASN A 43 0.72 -5.11 -9.14
N PRO A 44 1.76 -4.70 -9.91
CA PRO A 44 2.18 -3.30 -10.02
C PRO A 44 1.10 -2.41 -10.64
N LYS A 45 0.23 -2.98 -11.48
CA LYS A 45 -0.98 -2.34 -12.00
C LYS A 45 -2.21 -3.06 -11.46
N LEU A 46 -3.11 -2.32 -10.84
CA LEU A 46 -4.34 -2.89 -10.28
C LEU A 46 -5.45 -2.93 -11.33
N SER A 47 -6.24 -4.01 -11.37
CA SER A 47 -7.49 -4.02 -12.14
C SER A 47 -8.61 -3.48 -11.26
N ILE A 48 -9.34 -2.49 -11.75
CA ILE A 48 -10.45 -1.84 -11.03
C ILE A 48 -11.66 -1.83 -11.95
N SER A 49 -12.62 -2.70 -11.64
CA SER A 49 -13.89 -2.81 -12.33
C SER A 49 -14.90 -1.86 -11.69
N LYS A 50 -15.91 -1.45 -12.48
CA LYS A 50 -16.96 -0.52 -12.06
C LYS A 50 -18.01 -1.19 -11.18
N ASN A 51 -17.58 -1.66 -10.02
CA ASN A 51 -18.43 -2.17 -8.96
C ASN A 51 -17.81 -1.86 -7.59
N ARG A 52 -18.66 -1.85 -6.56
CA ARG A 52 -18.29 -1.49 -5.19
C ARG A 52 -17.10 -2.31 -4.67
N ASP A 53 -17.17 -3.63 -4.80
CA ASP A 53 -16.17 -4.52 -4.19
C ASP A 53 -14.80 -4.41 -4.85
N SER A 54 -14.76 -4.21 -6.18
CA SER A 54 -13.51 -3.99 -6.91
C SER A 54 -12.85 -2.67 -6.51
N VAL A 55 -13.63 -1.59 -6.35
CA VAL A 55 -13.14 -0.30 -5.86
C VAL A 55 -12.61 -0.43 -4.43
N LEU A 56 -13.37 -1.03 -3.52
CA LEU A 56 -12.93 -1.25 -2.13
C LEU A 56 -11.69 -2.14 -2.05
N SER A 57 -11.64 -3.20 -2.84
CA SER A 57 -10.49 -4.10 -2.94
C SER A 57 -9.22 -3.38 -3.41
N ALA A 58 -9.34 -2.40 -4.30
CA ALA A 58 -8.22 -1.56 -4.70
C ALA A 58 -7.73 -0.68 -3.54
N PHE A 59 -8.66 -0.04 -2.80
CA PHE A 59 -8.31 0.75 -1.62
C PHE A 59 -7.68 -0.07 -0.49
N SER A 60 -8.12 -1.31 -0.28
CA SER A 60 -7.50 -2.20 0.71
C SER A 60 -6.02 -2.48 0.39
N LYS A 61 -5.64 -2.55 -0.89
CA LYS A 61 -4.23 -2.71 -1.30
C LYS A 61 -3.40 -1.44 -1.04
N MET A 62 -3.99 -0.26 -1.25
CA MET A 62 -3.36 1.01 -0.84
C MET A 62 -3.18 1.10 0.67
N ALA A 63 -4.22 0.76 1.44
CA ALA A 63 -4.17 0.77 2.90
C ALA A 63 -3.12 -0.21 3.44
N PHE A 64 -3.00 -1.40 2.84
CA PHE A 64 -1.93 -2.33 3.16
C PHE A 64 -0.54 -1.69 2.99
N LEU A 65 -0.28 -1.00 1.87
CA LEU A 65 1.00 -0.32 1.68
C LEU A 65 1.22 0.82 2.68
N PHE A 66 0.17 1.52 3.10
CA PHE A 66 0.32 2.53 4.15
C PHE A 66 0.84 1.89 5.44
N ASP A 67 0.23 0.78 5.84
CA ASP A 67 0.63 0.08 7.05
C ASP A 67 2.05 -0.47 6.93
N GLU A 68 2.41 -1.03 5.77
CA GLU A 68 3.77 -1.51 5.54
C GLU A 68 4.82 -0.37 5.51
N ILE A 69 4.49 0.83 4.99
CA ILE A 69 5.39 2.00 5.09
C ILE A 69 5.60 2.40 6.56
N ILE A 70 4.52 2.45 7.34
CA ILE A 70 4.61 2.81 8.77
C ILE A 70 5.43 1.75 9.52
N ARG A 71 5.17 0.47 9.27
CA ARG A 71 5.94 -0.64 9.86
C ARG A 71 7.41 -0.56 9.52
N LEU A 72 7.77 -0.34 8.24
CA LEU A 72 9.16 -0.17 7.83
C LEU A 72 9.88 0.95 8.60
N ARG A 73 9.18 2.04 8.91
CA ARG A 73 9.77 3.16 9.65
C ARG A 73 9.93 2.91 11.14
N ILE A 74 8.98 2.23 11.79
CA ILE A 74 8.98 2.05 13.25
C ILE A 74 9.77 0.79 13.65
N ILE A 75 9.48 -0.34 13.00
CA ILE A 75 10.01 -1.66 13.41
C ILE A 75 10.81 -2.36 12.29
N GLY A 76 10.98 -1.71 11.14
CA GLY A 76 11.69 -2.27 9.99
C GLY A 76 11.04 -3.56 9.49
N TYR A 77 11.82 -4.64 9.53
CA TYR A 77 11.41 -5.97 9.06
C TYR A 77 10.98 -6.94 10.18
N SER A 78 11.01 -6.49 11.43
CA SER A 78 10.75 -7.35 12.59
C SER A 78 9.33 -7.89 12.59
N ASN A 79 9.17 -9.17 12.92
CA ASN A 79 7.90 -9.87 13.08
C ASN A 79 7.76 -10.50 14.47
N ASN A 80 8.20 -9.78 15.51
CA ASN A 80 8.04 -10.17 16.92
C ASN A 80 6.71 -9.63 17.50
N SER A 81 6.47 -9.77 18.80
CA SER A 81 5.27 -9.27 19.51
C SER A 81 4.90 -7.82 19.14
N ASP A 82 5.89 -6.93 19.12
CA ASP A 82 5.70 -5.50 18.82
C ASP A 82 5.12 -5.27 17.40
N SER A 83 5.32 -6.21 16.47
CA SER A 83 4.75 -6.16 15.13
C SER A 83 3.24 -6.41 15.14
N ALA A 84 2.77 -7.36 15.95
CA ALA A 84 1.35 -7.65 16.09
C ALA A 84 0.60 -6.49 16.75
N ASP A 85 1.18 -5.92 17.82
CA ASP A 85 0.62 -4.77 18.53
C ASP A 85 0.57 -3.53 17.63
N LEU A 86 1.65 -3.25 16.89
CA LEU A 86 1.66 -2.15 15.93
C LEU A 86 0.60 -2.35 14.83
N LEU A 87 0.48 -3.55 14.27
CA LEU A 87 -0.55 -3.84 13.26
C LEU A 87 -1.97 -3.64 13.81
N TYR A 88 -2.23 -4.08 15.04
CA TYR A 88 -3.50 -3.83 15.72
C TYR A 88 -3.79 -2.33 15.84
N LEU A 89 -2.84 -1.55 16.34
CA LEU A 89 -2.98 -0.10 16.45
C LEU A 89 -3.21 0.55 15.09
N LEU A 90 -2.45 0.15 14.06
CA LEU A 90 -2.62 0.67 12.71
C LEU A 90 -4.01 0.38 12.15
N ASN A 91 -4.61 -0.79 12.45
CA ASN A 91 -5.96 -1.11 12.02
C ASN A 91 -7.04 -0.20 12.66
N LEU A 92 -6.78 0.33 13.86
CA LEU A 92 -7.67 1.28 14.53
C LEU A 92 -7.52 2.71 14.01
N VAL A 93 -6.35 3.07 13.48
CA VAL A 93 -6.08 4.42 13.00
C VAL A 93 -6.81 4.68 11.66
N PRO A 94 -7.68 5.69 11.57
CA PRO A 94 -8.34 6.05 10.32
C PRO A 94 -7.33 6.41 9.24
N VAL A 95 -7.60 6.02 7.99
CA VAL A 95 -6.64 6.24 6.89
C VAL A 95 -6.31 7.71 6.67
N ASN A 96 -7.27 8.62 6.88
CA ASN A 96 -7.00 10.07 6.80
C ASN A 96 -5.94 10.53 7.81
N ARG A 97 -5.88 9.91 9.00
CA ARG A 97 -4.82 10.18 9.98
C ARG A 97 -3.48 9.64 9.50
N LYS A 98 -3.44 8.44 8.91
CA LYS A 98 -2.22 7.88 8.28
C LYS A 98 -1.69 8.80 7.17
N ILE A 99 -2.57 9.30 6.30
CA ILE A 99 -2.21 10.25 5.22
C ILE A 99 -1.60 11.53 5.81
N ARG A 100 -2.17 12.06 6.89
CA ARG A 100 -1.62 13.24 7.58
C ARG A 100 -0.24 12.94 8.18
N THR A 101 -0.09 11.81 8.86
CA THR A 101 1.20 11.35 9.41
C THR A 101 2.27 11.28 8.32
N PHE A 102 1.96 10.77 7.12
CA PHE A 102 2.91 10.74 6.01
C PHE A 102 3.35 12.11 5.52
N LEU A 103 2.46 13.11 5.57
CA LEU A 103 2.83 14.49 5.27
C LEU A 103 3.79 15.04 6.34
N ASP A 104 3.45 14.87 7.62
CA ASP A 104 4.26 15.36 8.74
C ASP A 104 5.66 14.71 8.74
N TRP A 105 5.73 13.43 8.38
CA TRP A 105 6.95 12.66 8.21
C TRP A 105 7.72 12.93 6.91
N LYS A 106 7.23 13.85 6.07
CA LYS A 106 7.79 14.18 4.74
C LYS A 106 7.92 12.97 3.81
N VAL A 107 7.10 11.93 4.02
CA VAL A 107 6.95 10.76 3.13
C VAL A 107 6.13 11.16 1.91
N PHE A 108 5.02 11.87 2.15
CA PHE A 108 4.16 12.38 1.09
C PHE A 108 4.44 13.86 0.87
N ALA A 109 4.59 14.23 -0.41
CA ALA A 109 4.59 15.63 -0.81
C ALA A 109 3.18 16.23 -0.63
N PRO A 110 3.04 17.54 -0.34
CA PRO A 110 1.74 18.17 -0.11
C PRO A 110 0.70 17.92 -1.22
N GLU A 111 1.12 17.97 -2.49
CA GLU A 111 0.24 17.69 -3.62
C GLU A 111 -0.26 16.23 -3.62
N PHE A 112 0.63 15.28 -3.32
CA PHE A 112 0.27 13.87 -3.25
C PHE A 112 -0.70 13.60 -2.10
N THR A 113 -0.47 14.20 -0.93
CA THR A 113 -1.37 14.14 0.23
C THR A 113 -2.79 14.61 -0.11
N ARG A 114 -2.91 15.73 -0.83
CA ARG A 114 -4.20 16.25 -1.30
C ARG A 114 -4.90 15.27 -2.26
N ASN A 115 -4.16 14.68 -3.19
CA ASN A 115 -4.70 13.70 -4.13
C ASN A 115 -5.18 12.43 -3.40
N MET A 116 -4.40 11.93 -2.43
CA MET A 116 -4.79 10.79 -1.60
C MET A 116 -6.04 11.07 -0.77
N SER A 117 -6.15 12.26 -0.18
CA SER A 117 -7.34 12.65 0.62
C SER A 117 -8.61 12.58 -0.23
N ARG A 118 -8.58 13.14 -1.44
CA ARG A 118 -9.71 13.09 -2.41
C ARG A 118 -10.06 11.67 -2.85
N LEU A 119 -9.07 10.80 -3.03
CA LEU A 119 -9.33 9.39 -3.35
C LEU A 119 -9.98 8.68 -2.15
N PHE A 120 -9.53 8.95 -0.92
CA PHE A 120 -10.10 8.31 0.26
C PHE A 120 -11.49 8.83 0.66
N GLU A 121 -11.88 10.02 0.21
CA GLU A 121 -13.29 10.45 0.22
C GLU A 121 -14.16 9.50 -0.62
N VAL A 122 -13.70 9.11 -1.82
CA VAL A 122 -14.39 8.11 -2.65
C VAL A 122 -14.48 6.78 -1.91
N ARG A 123 -13.40 6.32 -1.28
CA ARG A 123 -13.41 5.09 -0.47
C ARG A 123 -14.50 5.15 0.59
N ASN A 124 -14.55 6.23 1.36
CA ASN A 124 -15.51 6.37 2.46
C ASN A 124 -16.95 6.36 1.93
N ALA A 125 -17.24 7.10 0.87
CA ALA A 125 -18.56 7.06 0.23
C ALA A 125 -18.89 5.66 -0.32
N THR A 126 -17.91 4.94 -0.86
CA THR A 126 -18.11 3.59 -1.43
C THR A 126 -18.39 2.53 -0.35
N VAL A 127 -17.84 2.69 0.86
CA VAL A 127 -18.13 1.78 1.99
C VAL A 127 -19.61 1.84 2.35
N HIS A 128 -20.22 3.03 2.30
CA HIS A 128 -21.59 3.30 2.73
C HIS A 128 -22.62 3.28 1.60
N CYS A 129 -22.22 3.07 0.34
CA CYS A 129 -23.16 2.96 -0.77
C CYS A 129 -23.59 1.51 -1.02
N ILE A 130 -24.80 1.34 -1.56
CA ILE A 130 -25.22 0.08 -2.18
C ILE A 130 -24.68 0.02 -3.61
N SER A 131 -24.70 1.14 -4.33
CA SER A 131 -24.27 1.26 -5.71
C SER A 131 -23.34 2.45 -5.94
N LEU A 132 -22.43 2.33 -6.91
CA LEU A 132 -21.52 3.41 -7.31
C LEU A 132 -22.24 4.64 -7.91
N SER A 133 -23.54 4.55 -8.21
CA SER A 133 -24.36 5.72 -8.59
C SER A 133 -24.50 6.75 -7.48
N GLU A 134 -24.30 6.35 -6.22
CA GLU A 134 -24.38 7.22 -5.05
C GLU A 134 -23.03 7.93 -4.78
N VAL A 135 -21.98 7.53 -5.50
CA VAL A 135 -20.61 7.94 -5.21
C VAL A 135 -20.11 8.91 -6.28
N ASN A 136 -19.53 10.01 -5.83
CA ASN A 136 -18.91 11.01 -6.68
C ASN A 136 -17.42 11.15 -6.39
N TYR A 137 -16.64 11.37 -7.44
CA TYR A 137 -15.22 11.72 -7.40
C TYR A 137 -15.04 13.20 -7.76
N ALA A 138 -14.38 13.98 -6.91
CA ALA A 138 -14.22 15.44 -7.09
C ALA A 138 -12.75 15.87 -7.20
N PRO A 139 -12.03 15.58 -8.31
CA PRO A 139 -10.65 16.03 -8.49
C PRO A 139 -10.56 17.55 -8.74
N LYS A 140 -11.60 18.13 -9.36
CA LYS A 140 -11.81 19.56 -9.59
C LYS A 140 -13.31 19.87 -9.62
N ASN A 141 -14.06 19.12 -10.43
CA ASN A 141 -15.52 19.12 -10.49
C ASN A 141 -16.06 17.78 -9.99
N LYS A 142 -17.31 17.74 -9.54
CA LYS A 142 -17.99 16.53 -9.10
C LYS A 142 -18.30 15.63 -10.29
N LEU A 143 -17.76 14.41 -10.31
CA LEU A 143 -17.96 13.40 -11.35
C LEU A 143 -18.61 12.16 -10.73
N SER A 144 -19.70 11.66 -11.31
CA SER A 144 -20.30 10.41 -10.83
C SER A 144 -19.46 9.19 -11.21
N LEU A 145 -19.26 8.25 -10.28
CA LEU A 145 -18.64 6.96 -10.57
C LEU A 145 -19.54 5.99 -11.34
N SER A 146 -20.86 6.25 -11.42
CA SER A 146 -21.72 5.52 -12.34
C SER A 146 -21.60 5.99 -13.79
N SER A 147 -20.96 7.13 -14.06
CA SER A 147 -20.65 7.55 -15.43
C SER A 147 -19.36 6.88 -15.93
N THR A 148 -19.30 6.50 -17.20
CA THR A 148 -18.08 5.88 -17.77
C THR A 148 -16.89 6.85 -17.76
N SER A 149 -17.13 8.13 -18.10
CA SER A 149 -16.09 9.17 -18.08
C SER A 149 -15.59 9.45 -16.66
N GLY A 150 -16.49 9.58 -15.69
CA GLY A 150 -16.14 9.80 -14.28
C GLY A 150 -15.39 8.61 -13.68
N PHE A 151 -15.85 7.39 -13.95
CA PHE A 151 -15.16 6.17 -13.50
C PHE A 151 -13.76 6.04 -14.14
N ASN A 152 -13.63 6.25 -15.45
CA ASN A 152 -12.34 6.19 -16.12
C ASN A 152 -11.35 7.24 -15.60
N LYS A 153 -11.84 8.45 -15.29
CA LYS A 153 -11.03 9.50 -14.67
C LYS A 153 -10.58 9.11 -13.26
N PHE A 154 -11.48 8.57 -12.44
CA PHE A 154 -11.15 8.02 -11.12
C PHE A 154 -10.08 6.93 -11.22
N VAL A 155 -10.28 5.92 -12.09
CA VAL A 155 -9.32 4.82 -12.25
C VAL A 155 -7.96 5.35 -12.70
N LYS A 156 -7.91 6.30 -13.64
CA LYS A 156 -6.65 6.92 -14.08
C LYS A 156 -5.91 7.61 -12.92
N ASP A 157 -6.61 8.40 -12.13
CA ASP A 157 -6.01 9.13 -11.02
C ASP A 157 -5.61 8.18 -9.88
N PHE A 158 -6.40 7.12 -9.64
CA PHE A 158 -6.08 6.05 -8.71
C PHE A 158 -4.81 5.31 -9.12
N GLN A 159 -4.68 4.90 -10.39
CA GLN A 159 -3.49 4.21 -10.91
C GLN A 159 -2.25 5.10 -10.81
N LYS A 160 -2.39 6.39 -11.12
CA LYS A 160 -1.30 7.36 -10.93
C LYS A 160 -0.87 7.41 -9.46
N ALA A 161 -1.83 7.48 -8.54
CA ALA A 161 -1.54 7.51 -7.12
C ALA A 161 -0.90 6.22 -6.61
N TRP A 162 -1.39 5.06 -7.08
CA TRP A 162 -0.81 3.75 -6.80
C TRP A 162 0.65 3.66 -7.25
N GLY A 163 0.96 4.08 -8.48
CA GLY A 163 2.34 4.10 -8.98
C GLY A 163 3.27 5.03 -8.17
N VAL A 164 2.77 6.18 -7.70
CA VAL A 164 3.54 7.05 -6.80
C VAL A 164 3.75 6.38 -5.44
N LEU A 165 2.72 5.75 -4.88
CA LEU A 165 2.81 5.03 -3.61
C LEU A 165 3.82 3.88 -3.65
N LEU A 166 3.85 3.10 -4.74
CA LEU A 166 4.85 2.06 -4.95
C LEU A 166 6.28 2.62 -4.97
N LYS A 167 6.49 3.75 -5.67
CA LYS A 167 7.81 4.42 -5.69
C LYS A 167 8.23 4.91 -4.29
N ILE A 168 7.27 5.42 -3.51
CA ILE A 168 7.53 5.82 -2.13
C ILE A 168 7.91 4.59 -1.29
N TYR A 169 7.17 3.49 -1.42
CA TYR A 169 7.49 2.24 -0.73
C TYR A 169 8.91 1.76 -1.05
N VAL A 170 9.29 1.74 -2.33
CA VAL A 170 10.64 1.33 -2.76
C VAL A 170 11.72 2.21 -2.10
N LYS A 171 11.52 3.53 -2.03
CA LYS A 171 12.45 4.43 -1.34
C LYS A 171 12.58 4.16 0.16
N GLU A 172 11.50 3.76 0.83
CA GLU A 172 11.55 3.38 2.24
C GLU A 172 12.19 1.99 2.42
N GLN A 173 11.92 1.05 1.52
CA GLN A 173 12.54 -0.26 1.46
C GLN A 173 14.06 -0.17 1.27
N GLU A 174 14.56 0.77 0.47
CA GLU A 174 16.00 1.00 0.25
C GLU A 174 16.76 1.41 1.51
N LYS A 175 16.06 1.93 2.54
CA LYS A 175 16.66 2.32 3.83
C LYS A 175 16.94 1.12 4.74
N LEU A 176 16.43 -0.06 4.42
CA LEU A 176 16.66 -1.26 5.21
C LEU A 176 18.13 -1.67 5.18
N ASP A 177 18.65 -2.14 6.32
CA ASP A 177 19.95 -2.78 6.37
C ASP A 177 19.88 -4.22 5.86
N TRP A 178 20.07 -4.37 4.54
CA TRP A 178 20.07 -5.66 3.86
C TRP A 178 21.19 -6.60 4.31
N LYS A 179 22.31 -6.07 4.84
CA LYS A 179 23.39 -6.93 5.35
C LYS A 179 22.93 -7.63 6.62
N LYS A 180 22.34 -6.89 7.56
CA LYS A 180 21.77 -7.44 8.80
C LYS A 180 20.65 -8.44 8.52
N LEU A 181 19.79 -8.16 7.53
CA LEU A 181 18.71 -9.07 7.09
C LEU A 181 19.22 -10.41 6.55
N SER A 182 20.36 -10.43 5.85
CA SER A 182 20.89 -11.64 5.24
C SER A 182 21.49 -12.65 6.23
N GLN A 183 21.83 -12.18 7.44
CA GLN A 183 22.39 -12.97 8.53
C GLN A 183 21.32 -13.68 9.37
N LEU A 184 20.03 -13.39 9.11
CA LEU A 184 18.86 -14.00 9.75
C LEU A 184 18.29 -15.17 8.93
#